data_AF-A0A8X6FNG0-F1
#
_entry.id   AF-A0A8X6FNG0-F1
#
_cell.length_a   1.000
_cell.length_b   1.000
_cell.length_c   1.000
_cell.angle_alpha   90.00
_cell.angle_beta   90.00
_cell.angle_gamma   90.00
#
_symmetry.space_group_name_H-M   'P 1'
#
loop_
_entity.id
_entity.type
_entity.pdbx_description
1 polymer ?
#
loop_
_entity_poly.entity_id
_entity_poly.type
_entity_poly.pdbx_seq_one_letter_code
_entity_poly.pdbx_strand_id
1 'polypeptide(L)'
;MTECSGGSKFCKGVITRINGVFVQLQRTCETDCQETCTEKGYGIQTRECKYCCNKAPDCGKEGYKSAAEALRQGGIPILILLFYALKT
;
A
#
# COMPACT_ATOMS: atom_id res chain seq x y z
N MET A 1 11.28 -10.58 -9.60
CA MET A 1 12.36 -9.68 -10.00
C MET A 1 13.38 -9.70 -8.89
N THR A 2 14.58 -10.22 -9.15
CA THR A 2 15.57 -10.50 -8.11
C THR A 2 16.45 -9.28 -7.83
N GLU A 3 16.72 -8.45 -8.85
CA GLU A 3 17.36 -7.13 -8.72
C GLU A 3 17.18 -6.32 -10.02
N CYS A 4 17.31 -4.99 -9.94
CA CYS A 4 17.35 -4.11 -11.10
C CYS A 4 18.74 -4.19 -11.78
N SER A 5 18.81 -4.18 -13.13
CA SER A 5 20.09 -4.19 -13.86
C SER A 5 20.95 -2.96 -13.54
N GLY A 6 22.28 -3.04 -13.76
CA GLY A 6 23.22 -1.96 -13.44
C GLY A 6 22.91 -0.60 -14.09
N GLY A 7 22.22 -0.59 -15.24
CA GLY A 7 21.80 0.63 -15.93
C GLY A 7 20.60 1.34 -15.29
N SER A 8 19.87 0.67 -14.40
CA SER A 8 18.73 1.24 -13.69
C SER A 8 19.16 1.73 -12.29
N LYS A 9 18.73 2.93 -11.92
CA LYS A 9 19.05 3.51 -10.60
C LYS A 9 18.02 3.11 -9.54
N PHE A 10 16.78 2.88 -9.95
CA PHE A 10 15.66 2.64 -9.05
C PHE A 10 14.91 1.37 -9.44
N CYS A 11 14.39 0.70 -8.41
CA CYS A 11 13.27 -0.22 -8.58
C CYS A 11 12.01 0.55 -8.22
N LYS A 12 11.06 0.61 -9.17
CA LYS A 12 9.77 1.29 -9.05
C LYS A 12 8.70 0.27 -8.68
N GLY A 13 7.95 0.55 -7.62
CA GLY A 13 6.75 -0.20 -7.24
C GLY A 13 5.49 0.63 -7.48
N VAL A 14 4.51 0.09 -8.19
CA VAL A 14 3.19 0.73 -8.36
C VAL A 14 2.13 -0.13 -7.70
N ILE A 15 1.51 0.42 -6.66
CA ILE A 15 0.39 -0.20 -5.95
C ILE A 15 -0.91 0.35 -6.52
N THR A 16 -1.78 -0.54 -6.99
CA THR A 16 -3.11 -0.18 -7.46
C THR A 16 -4.15 -0.64 -6.45
N ARG A 17 -5.06 0.28 -6.11
CA ARG A 17 -6.23 0.04 -5.28
C ARG A 17 -7.49 0.39 -6.03
N ILE A 18 -8.53 -0.42 -5.85
CA ILE A 18 -9.88 -0.16 -6.36
C ILE A 18 -10.81 -0.12 -5.16
N ASN A 19 -11.47 1.01 -4.94
CA ASN A 19 -12.29 1.31 -3.76
C ASN A 19 -11.55 0.99 -2.45
N GLY A 20 -10.27 1.37 -2.38
CA GLY A 20 -9.40 1.11 -1.23
C GLY A 20 -8.88 -0.34 -1.12
N VAL A 21 -9.42 -1.30 -1.87
CA VAL A 21 -8.97 -2.70 -1.87
C VAL A 21 -7.69 -2.83 -2.70
N PHE A 22 -6.68 -3.49 -2.15
CA PHE A 22 -5.46 -3.83 -2.89
C PHE A 22 -5.80 -4.83 -4.00
N VAL A 23 -5.47 -4.47 -5.25
CA VAL A 23 -5.68 -5.35 -6.40
C VAL A 23 -4.39 -5.76 -7.07
N GLN A 24 -3.36 -4.90 -7.03
CA GLN A 24 -2.13 -5.15 -7.78
C GLN A 24 -0.92 -4.44 -7.20
N LEU A 25 0.23 -5.11 -7.31
CA LEU A 25 1.56 -4.52 -7.18
C LEU A 25 2.36 -4.83 -8.45
N GLN A 26 2.74 -3.80 -9.19
CA GLN A 26 3.64 -3.90 -10.34
C GLN A 26 5.04 -3.43 -9.94
N ARG A 27 6.08 -4.13 -10.40
CA ARG A 27 7.48 -3.75 -10.17
C ARG A 27 8.21 -3.65 -11.49
N THR A 28 8.94 -2.55 -11.69
CA THR A 28 9.79 -2.34 -12.86
C THR A 28 11.09 -1.65 -12.45
N CYS A 29 12.13 -1.77 -13.28
CA CYS A 29 13.35 -0.98 -13.13
C CYS A 29 13.19 0.37 -13.84
N GLU A 30 13.77 1.44 -13.30
CA GLU A 30 13.69 2.78 -13.90
C GLU A 30 15.02 3.55 -13.66
N THR A 31 15.37 4.44 -14.58
CA THR A 31 16.56 5.31 -14.45
C THR A 31 16.27 6.56 -13.63
N ASP A 32 15.05 7.08 -13.69
CA ASP A 32 14.57 8.23 -12.93
C ASP A 32 13.20 7.92 -12.31
N CYS A 33 13.04 8.18 -11.02
CA CYS A 33 11.86 7.78 -10.28
C CYS A 33 11.46 8.85 -9.26
N GLN A 34 10.21 9.30 -9.32
CA GLN A 34 9.68 10.36 -8.44
C GLN A 34 8.35 9.91 -7.83
N GLU A 35 8.26 9.80 -6.51
CA GLU A 35 7.07 9.26 -5.83
C GLU A 35 5.81 10.09 -6.11
N THR A 36 4.70 9.41 -6.39
CA THR A 36 3.42 10.08 -6.66
C THR A 36 2.25 9.14 -6.40
N CYS A 37 1.12 9.69 -5.96
CA CYS A 37 -0.14 8.98 -5.91
C CYS A 37 -1.17 9.71 -6.76
N THR A 38 -1.82 8.98 -7.66
CA THR A 38 -2.93 9.48 -8.47
C THR A 38 -4.20 8.76 -8.11
N GLU A 39 -5.30 9.50 -8.07
CA GLU A 39 -6.63 8.98 -7.80
C GLU A 39 -7.57 9.41 -8.92
N LYS A 40 -8.41 8.49 -9.39
CA LYS A 40 -9.32 8.71 -10.52
C LYS A 40 -10.62 7.94 -10.32
N GLY A 41 -11.71 8.48 -10.87
CA GLY A 41 -13.02 7.84 -10.92
C GLY A 41 -14.03 8.41 -9.92
N TYR A 42 -15.29 8.49 -10.36
CA TYR A 42 -16.39 9.08 -9.59
C TYR A 42 -17.27 8.06 -8.85
N GLY A 43 -17.33 6.81 -9.33
CA GLY A 43 -18.07 5.71 -8.71
C GLY A 43 -17.19 4.52 -8.30
N ILE A 44 -16.24 4.15 -9.16
CA ILE A 44 -15.16 3.23 -8.83
C ILE A 44 -13.89 4.06 -8.67
N GLN A 45 -13.42 4.21 -7.44
CA GLN A 45 -12.22 4.97 -7.14
C GLN A 45 -10.99 4.09 -7.36
N THR A 46 -10.17 4.44 -8.35
CA THR A 46 -8.89 3.79 -8.59
C THR A 46 -7.78 4.69 -8.08
N ARG A 47 -6.94 4.16 -7.19
CA ARG A 47 -5.77 4.85 -6.66
C ARG A 47 -4.51 4.10 -7.03
N GLU A 48 -3.57 4.79 -7.65
CA GLU A 48 -2.26 4.25 -8.04
C GLU A 48 -1.17 5.04 -7.32
N CYS A 49 -0.39 4.35 -6.47
CA CYS A 49 0.73 4.96 -5.76
C CYS A 49 2.05 4.36 -6.25
N LYS A 50 2.94 5.24 -6.73
CA LYS A 50 4.27 4.95 -7.22
C LYS A 50 5.29 5.21 -6.12
N TYR A 51 6.09 4.19 -5.83
CA TYR A 51 7.17 4.17 -4.85
C TYR A 51 8.51 3.97 -5.55
N CYS A 52 9.55 4.61 -5.04
CA CYS A 52 10.88 4.62 -5.63
C CYS A 52 11.91 4.11 -4.63
N CYS A 53 12.48 2.93 -4.88
CA CYS A 53 13.47 2.32 -3.99
C CYS A 53 14.82 2.20 -4.69
N ASN A 54 15.92 2.38 -3.94
CA ASN A 54 17.26 2.22 -4.49
C ASN A 54 17.60 0.73 -4.62
N LYS A 55 17.39 0.18 -5.81
CA LYS A 55 17.63 -1.23 -6.21
C LYS A 55 16.99 -2.33 -5.35
N ALA A 56 16.14 -1.98 -4.38
CA ALA A 56 15.47 -2.95 -3.52
C ALA A 56 14.38 -3.73 -4.27
N PRO A 57 14.48 -5.07 -4.38
CA PRO A 57 13.53 -5.88 -5.16
C PRO A 57 12.14 -5.97 -4.53
N ASP A 58 12.02 -5.67 -3.24
CA ASP A 58 10.79 -5.69 -2.46
C ASP A 58 10.06 -4.34 -2.44
N CYS A 59 10.47 -3.39 -3.29
CA CYS A 59 9.86 -2.06 -3.38
C CYS A 59 8.34 -2.09 -3.46
N GLY A 60 7.68 -1.19 -2.72
CA GLY A 60 6.22 -1.10 -2.64
C GLY A 60 5.54 -2.14 -1.74
N LYS A 61 6.28 -3.07 -1.09
CA LYS A 61 5.68 -4.11 -0.23
C LYS A 61 4.82 -3.56 0.92
N GLU A 62 5.18 -2.41 1.49
CA GLU A 62 4.44 -1.83 2.62
C GLU A 62 3.06 -1.32 2.18
N GLY A 63 2.92 -0.94 0.91
CA GLY A 63 1.64 -0.55 0.33
C GLY A 63 0.64 -1.70 0.21
N TYR A 64 1.03 -2.96 0.40
CA TYR A 64 0.12 -4.11 0.45
C TYR A 64 -0.68 -4.16 1.77
N LYS A 65 -0.03 -3.90 2.91
CA LYS A 65 -0.61 -4.17 4.24
C LYS A 65 -1.72 -3.19 4.65
N SER A 66 -1.74 -2.00 4.05
CA SER A 66 -2.59 -0.88 4.49
C SER A 66 -4.12 -1.07 4.31
N ALA A 67 -4.61 -2.07 3.57
CA ALA A 67 -6.05 -2.39 3.59
C ALA A 67 -6.45 -3.28 4.77
N ALA A 68 -5.61 -4.27 5.11
CA ALA A 68 -5.89 -5.20 6.19
C ALA A 68 -5.68 -4.56 7.57
N GLU A 69 -4.67 -3.69 7.72
CA GLU A 69 -4.43 -2.96 8.96
C GLU A 69 -5.42 -1.83 9.22
N ALA A 70 -5.94 -1.17 8.17
CA ALA A 70 -7.01 -0.18 8.31
C ALA A 70 -8.33 -0.80 8.85
N LEU A 71 -8.64 -2.04 8.46
CA LEU A 71 -9.78 -2.79 9.04
C LEU A 71 -9.50 -3.27 10.47
N ARG A 72 -8.23 -3.48 10.84
CA ARG A 72 -7.86 -4.02 12.17
C ARG A 72 -7.83 -2.97 13.27
N GLN A 73 -7.58 -1.70 12.93
CA GLN A 73 -7.47 -0.59 13.90
C GLN A 73 -8.83 0.01 14.32
N GLY A 74 -9.95 -0.38 13.69
CA GLY A 74 -11.30 0.09 14.04
C GLY A 74 -12.00 -0.71 15.15
N GLY A 75 -11.39 -1.75 15.70
CA GLY A 75 -11.99 -2.57 16.75
C GLY A 75 -11.78 -1.95 18.13
N ILE A 76 -12.86 -1.44 18.75
CA ILE A 76 -12.86 -1.19 20.20
C ILE A 76 -12.49 -2.50 20.88
N PRO A 77 -11.43 -2.56 21.71
CA PRO A 77 -11.03 -3.80 22.37
C PRO A 77 -12.21 -4.29 23.22
N ILE A 78 -12.61 -5.56 23.01
CA ILE A 78 -13.73 -6.22 23.71
C ILE A 78 -13.64 -6.04 25.23
N LEU A 79 -12.41 -5.94 25.78
CA LEU A 79 -12.15 -5.59 27.17
C LEU A 79 -12.85 -4.30 27.61
N ILE A 80 -12.81 -3.23 26.81
CA ILE A 80 -13.48 -1.96 27.14
C ILE A 80 -15.01 -2.17 27.19
N LEU A 81 -15.59 -2.89 26.23
CA LEU A 81 -17.03 -3.19 26.25
C LEU A 81 -17.45 -4.03 27.47
N LEU A 82 -16.61 -5.00 27.87
CA LEU A 82 -16.85 -5.80 29.07
C LEU A 82 -16.78 -4.95 30.36
N PHE A 83 -15.84 -4.01 30.45
CA PHE A 83 -15.77 -3.09 31.60
C PHE A 83 -16.97 -2.16 31.70
N TYR A 84 -17.54 -1.70 30.57
CA TYR A 84 -18.78 -0.92 30.58
C TYR A 84 -19.99 -1.75 31.00
N ALA A 85 -20.08 -3.02 30.56
CA ALA A 85 -21.19 -3.91 30.91
C ALA A 85 -21.17 -4.34 32.40
N LEU A 86 -19.99 -4.48 33.01
CA LEU A 86 -19.84 -4.84 34.43
C LEU A 86 -20.10 -3.68 35.41
N LYS A 87 -20.25 -2.45 34.91
CA LYS A 87 -20.46 -1.25 35.74
C LYS A 87 -21.93 -0.80 35.80
N THR A 88 -22.85 -1.62 35.30
CA THR A 88 -24.31 -1.43 35.38
C THR A 88 -24.91 -2.55 36.23
#